data_AF-A0A8S1Q233-F1
#
_entry.id   AF-A0A8S1Q233-F1
#
_cell.length_a   1.000
_cell.length_b   1.000
_cell.length_c   1.000
_cell.angle_alpha   90.00
_cell.angle_beta   90.00
_cell.angle_gamma   90.00
#
_symmetry.space_group_name_H-M   'P 1'
#
loop_
_entity.id
_entity.type
_entity.pdbx_description
1 polymer ?
#
loop_
_entity_poly.entity_id
_entity_poly.type
_entity_poly.pdbx_seq_one_letter_code
_entity_poly.pdbx_strand_id
1 'polypeptide(L)'
;MQENQKSDMAPQDKQWEWIPCSYDVKRISKDTETTWNLSPSVQLKIPSEQGQIDPLIDLKIEQSRNFIYTNKNALGWNWHKSWNLPDIGVELDITDPTTDEKLAPPGKIYAKIQIVKPTVSPMKTFHLLEVGVKGNQKMDLENNKCIFSGLKFNTTSYNHDHQKFHIIITLYLCQSKFEFPQILISRISPPIFVDSRKSARDIEQQNKQKLQSYFDPFPTNTLEKQFTTTKPQNTEIITNTIEGLNNYFSAPNIRHKVKHPIFLCIKFSSCIKLYLNTNVFKFQDSKSLVLTIQQVLYKSTNNNVNNKLDQKYIILCVDSSNTISKFQQHLKKLQEFLEPFNNDDIEVVIDPVELPKNFTQITDLTDLKQAYIDVYDKLLQLKKNESQQEDNQEYEEQPRKKKKSKEQEVVQNNQEKIIRKVIQIQGPNISQQRSHHTHVIQSAEMLIEQQHQYLDKDHVKEENLVQEEKPHQFGLPDLIQQTAINLNKILLLRALLPQQQPPQ
;
A
#
# COMPACT_ATOMS: atom_id res chain seq x y z
N MET A 1 -41.65 9.88 5.64
CA MET A 1 -40.47 9.05 5.95
C MET A 1 -39.47 9.27 4.82
N GLN A 2 -38.53 10.19 5.01
CA GLN A 2 -37.42 10.42 4.08
C GLN A 2 -36.24 9.62 4.61
N GLU A 3 -35.82 8.61 3.86
CA GLU A 3 -34.60 7.85 4.16
C GLU A 3 -33.39 8.77 4.00
N ASN A 4 -32.65 8.94 5.10
CA ASN A 4 -31.32 9.54 5.11
C ASN A 4 -30.38 8.72 4.24
N GLN A 5 -30.16 9.17 3.00
CA GLN A 5 -29.00 8.77 2.22
C GLN A 5 -27.76 9.32 2.92
N LYS A 6 -27.13 8.50 3.76
CA LYS A 6 -25.75 8.73 4.17
C LYS A 6 -24.91 8.69 2.90
N SER A 7 -24.46 9.85 2.46
CA SER A 7 -23.43 9.95 1.44
C SER A 7 -22.20 9.22 1.97
N ASP A 8 -21.85 8.09 1.33
CA ASP A 8 -20.53 7.50 1.46
C ASP A 8 -19.53 8.55 0.98
N MET A 9 -19.00 9.33 1.93
CA MET A 9 -17.90 10.24 1.63
C MET A 9 -16.80 9.38 1.03
N ALA A 10 -16.48 9.64 -0.24
CA ALA A 10 -15.33 9.05 -0.89
C ALA A 10 -14.13 9.19 0.05
N PRO A 11 -13.40 8.11 0.34
CA PRO A 11 -12.32 8.14 1.31
C PRO A 11 -11.33 9.21 0.85
N GLN A 12 -11.25 10.31 1.62
CA GLN A 12 -10.23 11.33 1.44
C GLN A 12 -8.89 10.62 1.24
N ASP A 13 -8.17 11.01 0.18
CA ASP A 13 -6.87 10.45 -0.19
C ASP A 13 -6.03 10.29 1.07
N LYS A 14 -5.80 9.03 1.46
CA LYS A 14 -5.14 8.70 2.73
C LYS A 14 -3.66 8.97 2.56
N GLN A 15 -3.27 10.22 2.70
CA GLN A 15 -1.90 10.68 2.63
C GLN A 15 -1.11 10.10 3.80
N TRP A 16 0.10 9.61 3.53
CA TRP A 16 1.01 9.19 4.59
C TRP A 16 1.58 10.43 5.29
N GLU A 17 1.18 10.67 6.54
CA GLU A 17 1.62 11.83 7.31
C GLU A 17 2.24 11.43 8.67
N TRP A 18 3.36 12.06 9.00
CA TRP A 18 4.05 11.88 10.28
C TRP A 18 3.57 12.93 11.29
N ILE A 19 3.01 12.47 12.42
CA ILE A 19 2.47 13.36 13.45
C ILE A 19 3.43 13.51 14.64
N PRO A 20 3.40 14.62 15.40
CA PRO A 20 4.16 14.77 16.64
C PRO A 20 3.87 13.63 17.63
N CYS A 21 4.89 13.19 18.35
CA CYS A 21 4.77 12.12 19.34
C CYS A 21 5.28 12.58 20.71
N SER A 22 4.40 12.61 21.72
CA SER A 22 4.72 12.97 23.11
C SER A 22 4.34 11.86 24.10
N TYR A 23 4.17 10.64 23.61
CA TYR A 23 3.74 9.50 24.42
C TYR A 23 4.91 8.87 25.18
N ASP A 24 4.56 8.13 26.22
CA ASP A 24 5.51 7.25 26.91
C ASP A 24 5.72 5.96 26.10
N VAL A 25 6.98 5.67 25.80
CA VAL A 25 7.40 4.41 25.20
C VAL A 25 7.98 3.51 26.27
N LYS A 26 7.30 2.40 26.52
CA LYS A 26 7.72 1.32 27.41
C LYS A 26 8.49 0.28 26.61
N ARG A 27 9.65 -0.11 27.13
CA ARG A 27 10.49 -1.18 26.59
C ARG A 27 10.66 -2.25 27.65
N ILE A 28 10.29 -3.47 27.31
CA ILE A 28 10.41 -4.64 28.18
C ILE A 28 11.58 -5.46 27.67
N SER A 29 12.65 -5.54 28.47
CA SER A 29 13.73 -6.50 28.30
C SER A 29 13.58 -7.61 29.35
N LYS A 30 14.32 -8.72 29.22
CA LYS A 30 14.16 -9.91 30.08
C LYS A 30 14.13 -9.58 31.58
N ASP A 31 14.95 -8.63 32.01
CA ASP A 31 15.16 -8.32 33.42
C ASP A 31 14.84 -6.85 33.78
N THR A 32 14.51 -6.01 32.79
CA THR A 32 14.35 -4.57 33.01
C THR A 32 13.19 -4.01 32.19
N GLU A 33 12.36 -3.23 32.85
CA GLU A 33 11.37 -2.38 32.23
C GLU A 33 11.85 -0.93 32.25
N THR A 34 11.91 -0.29 31.08
CA THR A 34 12.27 1.13 30.96
C THR A 34 11.17 1.87 30.24
N THR A 35 10.75 3.01 30.79
CA THR A 35 9.74 3.89 30.19
C THR A 35 10.36 5.23 29.87
N TRP A 36 10.24 5.67 28.62
CA TRP A 36 10.79 6.93 28.13
C TRP A 36 9.66 7.85 27.68
N ASN A 37 9.61 9.05 28.23
CA ASN A 37 8.71 10.08 27.74
C ASN A 37 9.31 10.73 26.49
N LEU A 38 8.56 10.73 25.38
CA LEU A 38 9.03 11.27 24.11
C LEU A 38 8.70 12.76 23.89
N SER A 39 8.13 13.43 24.90
CA SER A 39 7.93 14.87 24.84
C SER A 39 9.28 15.59 24.78
N PRO A 40 9.39 16.69 24.02
CA PRO A 40 10.58 17.53 24.04
C PRO A 40 10.96 17.91 25.48
N SER A 41 12.20 17.62 25.86
CA SER A 41 12.72 17.89 27.21
C SER A 41 13.87 18.89 27.23
N VAL A 42 14.24 19.42 26.06
CA VAL A 42 15.24 20.48 25.90
C VAL A 42 14.61 21.68 25.22
N GLN A 43 14.85 22.86 25.79
CA GLN A 43 14.63 24.13 25.12
C GLN A 43 15.98 24.65 24.61
N LEU A 44 16.04 24.89 23.31
CA LEU A 44 17.17 25.51 22.64
C LEU A 44 16.98 27.02 22.70
N LYS A 45 18.06 27.79 22.92
CA LYS A 45 17.99 29.26 22.93
C LYS A 45 18.99 29.89 21.98
N ILE A 46 18.54 30.94 21.27
CA ILE A 46 19.38 31.72 20.36
C ILE A 46 20.25 32.70 21.17
N PRO A 47 21.59 32.67 21.05
CA PRO A 47 22.46 33.52 21.87
C PRO A 47 22.34 35.02 21.60
N SER A 48 22.02 35.41 20.35
CA SER A 48 22.05 36.82 19.93
C SER A 48 20.95 37.69 20.56
N GLU A 49 19.96 37.09 21.22
CA GLU A 49 18.76 37.80 21.70
C GLU A 49 18.51 37.59 23.21
N GLN A 50 19.58 37.51 24.00
CA GLN A 50 19.51 37.26 25.46
C GLN A 50 18.69 36.01 25.85
N GLY A 51 18.49 35.08 24.90
CA GLY A 51 17.72 33.86 25.11
C GLY A 51 16.21 34.08 25.28
N GLN A 52 15.64 35.14 24.70
CA GLN A 52 14.19 35.40 24.73
C GLN A 52 13.41 34.65 23.64
N ILE A 53 14.05 34.31 22.52
CA ILE A 53 13.39 33.64 21.38
C ILE A 53 13.90 32.19 21.25
N ASP A 54 12.95 31.27 21.18
CA ASP A 54 13.20 29.86 20.93
C ASP A 54 13.30 29.62 19.40
N PRO A 55 14.30 28.86 18.92
CA PRO A 55 14.41 28.54 17.52
C PRO A 55 13.29 27.59 17.09
N LEU A 56 12.87 27.70 15.83
CA LEU A 56 11.94 26.76 15.22
C LEU A 56 12.68 25.46 14.92
N ILE A 57 12.26 24.36 15.57
CA ILE A 57 12.82 23.03 15.35
C ILE A 57 11.82 22.24 14.49
N ASP A 58 12.27 21.81 13.32
CA ASP A 58 11.49 20.93 12.45
C ASP A 58 12.23 19.62 12.13
N LEU A 59 11.46 18.58 11.89
CA LEU A 59 11.94 17.25 11.55
C LEU A 59 11.35 16.82 10.22
N LYS A 60 12.17 16.89 9.16
CA LYS A 60 11.81 16.41 7.84
C LYS A 60 12.13 14.93 7.73
N ILE A 61 11.13 14.15 7.31
CA ILE A 61 11.25 12.69 7.17
C ILE A 61 10.90 12.34 5.74
N GLU A 62 11.86 11.78 5.03
CA GLU A 62 11.71 11.31 3.66
C GLU A 62 11.80 9.78 3.62
N GLN A 63 11.00 9.15 2.76
CA GLN A 63 11.03 7.72 2.56
C GLN A 63 11.36 7.43 1.09
N SER A 64 12.24 6.46 0.85
CA SER A 64 12.56 6.01 -0.52
C SER A 64 11.35 5.46 -1.29
N ARG A 65 10.36 4.91 -0.58
CA ARG A 65 9.07 4.46 -1.13
C ARG A 65 8.01 4.45 -0.04
N ASN A 66 6.74 4.56 -0.43
CA ASN A 66 5.62 4.50 0.49
C ASN A 66 5.32 3.05 0.93
N PHE A 67 4.70 2.91 2.10
CA PHE A 67 4.05 1.66 2.50
C PHE A 67 2.89 1.33 1.54
N ILE A 68 2.47 0.06 1.48
CA ILE A 68 1.35 -0.32 0.62
C ILE A 68 0.05 0.01 1.35
N TYR A 69 -0.85 0.76 0.69
CA TYR A 69 -2.19 0.98 1.22
C TYR A 69 -3.16 -0.02 0.62
N THR A 70 -3.82 -0.83 1.45
CA THR A 70 -4.86 -1.76 1.00
C THR A 70 -6.20 -1.38 1.64
N ASN A 71 -7.14 -0.89 0.82
CA ASN A 71 -8.52 -0.63 1.26
C ASN A 71 -9.29 -1.94 1.51
N LYS A 72 -8.90 -3.05 0.86
CA LYS A 72 -9.54 -4.35 1.03
C LYS A 72 -9.39 -4.83 2.49
N ASN A 73 -10.49 -5.27 3.09
CA ASN A 73 -10.56 -5.77 4.46
C ASN A 73 -10.10 -4.79 5.55
N ALA A 74 -10.14 -3.47 5.29
CA ALA A 74 -9.72 -2.44 6.26
C ALA A 74 -8.28 -2.61 6.82
N LEU A 75 -7.42 -3.33 6.08
CA LEU A 75 -6.01 -3.54 6.45
C LEU A 75 -5.28 -2.20 6.59
N GLY A 76 -5.54 -1.26 5.67
CA GLY A 76 -4.89 0.04 5.64
C GLY A 76 -3.46 -0.05 5.17
N TRP A 77 -2.57 0.77 5.74
CA TRP A 77 -1.14 0.64 5.49
C TRP A 77 -0.66 -0.73 5.95
N ASN A 78 0.03 -1.44 5.08
CA ASN A 78 0.52 -2.78 5.35
C ASN A 78 1.91 -2.99 4.78
N TRP A 79 2.61 -3.96 5.38
CA TRP A 79 3.94 -4.35 4.98
C TRP A 79 4.17 -5.84 5.21
N HIS A 80 5.10 -6.41 4.47
CA HIS A 80 5.52 -7.78 4.70
C HIS A 80 6.77 -7.85 5.59
N LYS A 81 6.74 -8.69 6.64
CA LYS A 81 7.78 -8.84 7.68
C LYS A 81 9.18 -9.08 7.13
N SER A 82 9.31 -9.84 6.04
CA SER A 82 10.62 -10.19 5.47
C SER A 82 11.24 -9.09 4.61
N TRP A 83 10.46 -8.09 4.20
CA TRP A 83 10.95 -6.99 3.38
C TRP A 83 11.71 -6.00 4.23
N ASN A 84 12.74 -5.39 3.62
CA ASN A 84 13.34 -4.18 4.19
C ASN A 84 12.25 -3.10 4.25
N LEU A 85 12.19 -2.38 5.36
CA LEU A 85 11.50 -1.10 5.41
C LEU A 85 12.07 -0.19 4.32
N PRO A 86 11.29 0.76 3.79
CA PRO A 86 11.84 1.83 2.97
C PRO A 86 13.03 2.47 3.70
N ASP A 87 14.07 2.85 2.96
CA ASP A 87 15.10 3.72 3.52
C ASP A 87 14.44 5.01 4.01
N ILE A 88 14.73 5.41 5.25
CA ILE A 88 14.13 6.57 5.92
C ILE A 88 15.21 7.62 6.13
N GLY A 89 15.15 8.68 5.33
CA GLY A 89 15.95 9.89 5.49
C GLY A 89 15.36 10.78 6.56
N VAL A 90 16.22 11.29 7.44
CA VAL A 90 15.84 12.19 8.53
C VAL A 90 16.72 13.43 8.45
N GLU A 91 16.11 14.61 8.40
CA GLU A 91 16.78 15.90 8.39
C GLU A 91 16.23 16.79 9.50
N LEU A 92 17.14 17.32 10.32
CA LEU A 92 16.83 18.29 11.36
C LEU A 92 17.02 19.71 10.79
N ASP A 93 15.95 20.49 10.80
CA ASP A 93 16.00 21.92 10.50
C ASP A 93 15.87 22.70 11.81
N ILE A 94 16.81 23.61 12.06
CA ILE A 94 16.73 24.54 13.19
C ILE A 94 16.85 25.93 12.59
N THR A 95 15.80 26.74 12.72
CA THR A 95 15.72 28.05 12.09
C THR A 95 15.48 29.12 13.13
N ASP A 96 16.17 30.24 12.99
CA ASP A 96 15.86 31.45 13.73
C ASP A 96 14.56 32.08 13.18
N PRO A 97 13.47 32.17 13.96
CA PRO A 97 12.19 32.65 13.46
C PRO A 97 12.20 34.14 13.07
N THR A 98 13.18 34.91 13.53
CA THR A 98 13.31 36.33 13.22
C THR A 98 14.09 36.56 11.93
N THR A 99 15.16 35.79 11.71
CA THR A 99 16.08 35.98 10.58
C THR A 99 15.92 34.97 9.45
N ASP A 100 15.17 33.88 9.68
CA ASP A 100 15.06 32.70 8.81
C ASP A 100 16.43 32.01 8.55
N GLU A 101 17.45 32.32 9.35
CA GLU A 101 18.77 31.71 9.24
C GLU A 101 18.78 30.29 9.83
N LYS A 102 19.41 29.35 9.12
CA LYS A 102 19.65 27.99 9.62
C LYS A 102 20.73 27.99 10.70
N LEU A 103 20.39 27.48 11.87
CA LEU A 103 21.25 27.40 13.03
C LEU A 103 21.94 26.02 13.12
N ALA A 104 23.15 26.02 13.68
CA ALA A 104 23.84 24.77 13.99
C ALA A 104 23.34 24.20 15.33
N PRO A 105 23.19 22.87 15.44
CA PRO A 105 22.82 22.26 16.71
C PRO A 105 23.92 22.46 17.76
N PRO A 106 23.55 22.54 19.05
CA PRO A 106 24.48 22.78 20.16
C PRO A 106 25.46 21.63 20.45
N GLY A 107 25.33 20.50 19.77
CA GLY A 107 26.15 19.32 20.01
C GLY A 107 25.80 18.14 19.09
N LYS A 108 26.31 16.96 19.42
CA LYS A 108 26.00 15.72 18.68
C LYS A 108 24.56 15.32 18.91
N ILE A 109 23.80 15.22 17.83
CA ILE A 109 22.41 14.77 17.82
C ILE A 109 22.38 13.35 17.28
N TYR A 110 21.55 12.53 17.91
CA TYR A 110 21.28 11.16 17.47
C TYR A 110 19.82 11.04 17.06
N ALA A 111 19.60 10.29 15.99
CA ALA A 111 18.29 9.78 15.63
C ALA A 111 18.14 8.34 16.14
N LYS A 112 16.95 8.00 16.65
CA LYS A 112 16.57 6.62 16.97
C LYS A 112 15.25 6.27 16.29
N ILE A 113 15.20 5.09 15.68
CA ILE A 113 13.96 4.47 15.19
C ILE A 113 13.50 3.40 16.16
N GLN A 114 12.22 3.47 16.54
CA GLN A 114 11.55 2.46 17.34
C GLN A 114 10.29 1.98 16.62
N ILE A 115 9.99 0.69 16.74
CA ILE A 115 8.71 0.12 16.30
C ILE A 115 7.91 -0.21 17.53
N VAL A 116 6.71 0.35 17.61
CA VAL A 116 5.85 0.28 18.80
C VAL A 116 4.45 -0.17 18.43
N LYS A 117 3.68 -0.59 19.43
CA LYS A 117 2.23 -0.78 19.33
C LYS A 117 1.53 -0.07 20.49
N PRO A 118 0.31 0.46 20.30
CA PRO A 118 -0.46 1.03 21.39
C PRO A 118 -0.82 -0.05 22.40
N THR A 119 -0.80 0.27 23.68
CA THR A 119 -1.25 -0.61 24.76
C THR A 119 -1.98 0.22 25.81
N VAL A 120 -3.14 -0.26 26.23
CA VAL A 120 -3.91 0.31 27.33
C VAL A 120 -3.67 -0.58 28.54
N SER A 121 -3.06 -0.04 29.59
CA SER A 121 -2.88 -0.79 30.83
C SER A 121 -4.23 -1.01 31.53
N PRO A 122 -4.37 -1.98 32.46
CA PRO A 122 -5.58 -2.14 33.27
C PRO A 122 -5.95 -0.87 34.06
N MET A 123 -4.95 -0.03 34.36
CA MET A 123 -5.14 1.27 35.01
C MET A 123 -5.52 2.39 34.04
N LYS A 124 -5.84 2.05 32.77
CA LYS A 124 -6.22 2.96 31.69
C LYS A 124 -5.15 4.00 31.32
N THR A 125 -3.88 3.74 31.63
CA THR A 125 -2.79 4.59 31.12
C THR A 125 -2.38 4.14 29.72
N PHE A 126 -2.62 4.99 28.73
CA PHE A 126 -2.15 4.79 27.38
C PHE A 126 -0.62 4.90 27.32
N HIS A 127 0.02 3.88 26.77
CA HIS A 127 1.46 3.91 26.49
C HIS A 127 1.75 3.11 25.22
N LEU A 128 2.94 3.33 24.67
CA LEU A 128 3.42 2.63 23.48
C LEU A 128 4.40 1.55 23.92
N LEU A 129 4.17 0.30 23.52
CA LEU A 129 5.06 -0.80 23.83
C LEU A 129 6.02 -1.05 22.67
N GLU A 130 7.33 -1.03 22.92
CA GLU A 130 8.35 -1.36 21.91
C GLU A 130 8.27 -2.84 21.52
N VAL A 131 8.09 -3.08 20.22
CA VAL A 131 7.91 -4.42 19.62
C VAL A 131 9.23 -4.95 19.05
N GLY A 132 10.15 -4.04 18.74
CA GLY A 132 11.49 -4.34 18.25
C GLY A 132 11.60 -4.40 16.72
N VAL A 133 12.80 -4.08 16.23
CA VAL A 133 13.14 -3.99 14.80
C VAL A 133 14.54 -4.55 14.59
N LYS A 134 14.79 -5.19 13.45
CA LYS A 134 16.14 -5.66 13.06
C LYS A 134 16.87 -4.55 12.31
N GLY A 135 18.18 -4.45 12.51
CA GLY A 135 19.04 -3.45 11.86
C GLY A 135 19.51 -2.35 12.80
N ASN A 136 20.15 -1.32 12.24
CA ASN A 136 20.74 -0.21 12.99
C ASN A 136 19.66 0.81 13.37
N GLN A 137 19.21 0.77 14.61
CA GLN A 137 18.12 1.62 15.12
C GLN A 137 18.55 3.00 15.58
N LYS A 138 19.87 3.25 15.66
CA LYS A 138 20.44 4.50 16.16
C LYS A 138 21.51 4.96 15.19
N MET A 139 21.46 6.24 14.82
CA MET A 139 22.45 6.89 13.97
C MET A 139 22.75 8.29 14.51
N ASP A 140 23.96 8.76 14.28
CA ASP A 140 24.33 10.16 14.42
C ASP A 140 23.88 10.97 13.19
N LEU A 141 23.58 12.24 13.40
CA LEU A 141 23.27 13.16 12.31
C LEU A 141 24.57 13.78 11.79
N GLU A 142 24.93 13.46 10.56
CA GLU A 142 26.01 14.10 9.82
C GLU A 142 25.43 15.26 9.01
N ASN A 143 25.90 16.50 9.25
CA ASN A 143 25.34 17.70 8.62
C ASN A 143 23.81 17.81 8.79
N ASN A 144 23.32 17.50 10.00
CA ASN A 144 21.90 17.47 10.35
C ASN A 144 21.07 16.40 9.62
N LYS A 145 21.69 15.45 8.92
CA LYS A 145 20.99 14.39 8.18
C LYS A 145 21.48 13.00 8.56
N CYS A 146 20.61 12.00 8.45
CA CYS A 146 20.98 10.58 8.48
C CYS A 146 19.97 9.74 7.68
N ILE A 147 20.38 8.55 7.23
CA ILE A 147 19.51 7.62 6.50
C ILE A 147 19.54 6.25 7.17
N PHE A 148 18.38 5.82 7.65
CA PHE A 148 18.19 4.46 8.13
C PHE A 148 17.91 3.51 6.98
N SER A 149 18.72 2.47 6.81
CA SER A 149 18.59 1.48 5.75
C SER A 149 18.64 0.04 6.27
N GLY A 150 18.03 -0.88 5.53
CA GLY A 150 18.06 -2.32 5.85
C GLY A 150 17.34 -2.70 7.15
N LEU A 151 16.39 -1.87 7.60
CA LEU A 151 15.56 -2.18 8.76
C LEU A 151 14.50 -3.23 8.40
N LYS A 152 14.15 -4.13 9.33
CA LYS A 152 13.05 -5.10 9.14
C LYS A 152 12.21 -5.25 10.40
N PHE A 153 10.90 -5.45 10.24
CA PHE A 153 10.05 -5.82 11.37
C PHE A 153 10.51 -7.14 12.00
N ASN A 154 10.60 -7.18 13.33
CA ASN A 154 11.03 -8.40 14.03
C ASN A 154 9.89 -9.43 14.19
N THR A 155 8.64 -8.98 14.13
CA THR A 155 7.42 -9.76 14.38
C THR A 155 6.29 -9.31 13.45
N THR A 156 5.13 -9.95 13.55
CA THR A 156 3.92 -9.66 12.75
C THR A 156 2.81 -9.12 13.63
N SER A 157 1.85 -8.40 13.04
CA SER A 157 0.63 -7.98 13.74
C SER A 157 -0.16 -9.18 14.29
N TYR A 158 -0.13 -10.33 13.62
CA TYR A 158 -0.76 -11.57 14.12
C TYR A 158 -0.20 -12.04 15.47
N ASN A 159 1.09 -11.86 15.72
CA ASN A 159 1.71 -12.23 16.99
C ASN A 159 1.40 -11.24 18.13
N HIS A 160 0.68 -10.17 17.81
CA HIS A 160 0.29 -9.11 18.74
C HIS A 160 -1.21 -8.83 18.62
N ASP A 161 -2.02 -9.88 18.55
CA ASP A 161 -3.48 -9.80 18.56
C ASP A 161 -4.03 -8.87 17.46
N HIS A 162 -3.46 -8.99 16.25
CA HIS A 162 -3.79 -8.18 15.08
C HIS A 162 -3.56 -6.67 15.25
N GLN A 163 -2.84 -6.24 16.30
CA GLN A 163 -2.52 -4.83 16.51
C GLN A 163 -1.56 -4.33 15.42
N LYS A 164 -1.86 -3.12 14.93
CA LYS A 164 -1.01 -2.41 13.98
C LYS A 164 0.17 -1.78 14.73
N PHE A 165 1.28 -1.65 14.03
CA PHE A 165 2.50 -1.04 14.57
C PHE A 165 2.65 0.38 14.09
N HIS A 166 3.40 1.17 14.84
CA HIS A 166 3.84 2.49 14.43
C HIS A 166 5.37 2.53 14.42
N ILE A 167 5.91 3.34 13.52
CA ILE A 167 7.32 3.70 13.51
C ILE A 167 7.43 5.04 14.23
N ILE A 168 8.35 5.14 15.19
CA ILE A 168 8.71 6.38 15.86
C ILE A 168 10.12 6.74 15.45
N ILE A 169 10.32 8.02 15.09
CA ILE A 169 11.62 8.63 14.91
C ILE A 169 11.80 9.67 16.00
N THR A 170 12.86 9.54 16.78
CA THR A 170 13.18 10.44 17.89
C THR A 170 14.57 11.04 17.69
N LEU A 171 14.65 12.36 17.72
CA LEU A 171 15.91 13.10 17.80
C LEU A 171 16.20 13.51 19.24
N TYR A 172 17.41 13.26 19.69
CA TYR A 172 17.82 13.58 21.07
C TYR A 172 19.30 13.94 21.16
N LEU A 173 19.61 14.71 22.21
CA LEU A 173 20.97 15.05 22.61
C LEU A 173 21.46 13.99 23.60
N CYS A 174 22.65 13.45 23.33
CA CYS A 174 23.35 12.58 24.28
C CYS A 174 24.52 13.38 24.86
N GLN A 175 24.32 13.98 26.03
CA GLN A 175 25.39 14.64 26.76
C GLN A 175 25.88 13.74 27.89
N SER A 176 27.19 13.66 28.09
CA SER A 176 27.79 12.86 29.17
C SER A 176 27.30 13.24 30.57
N LYS A 177 26.76 14.46 30.73
CA LYS A 177 26.24 14.99 32.01
C LYS A 177 24.87 14.45 32.40
N PHE A 178 24.09 13.93 31.45
CA PHE A 178 22.74 13.47 31.70
C PHE A 178 22.65 11.95 31.58
N GLU A 179 22.05 11.32 32.58
CA GLU A 179 21.80 9.87 32.59
C GLU A 179 20.80 9.46 31.50
N PHE A 180 19.88 10.36 31.15
CA PHE A 180 18.81 10.12 30.19
C PHE A 180 18.98 10.96 28.92
N PRO A 181 18.58 10.41 27.74
CA PRO A 181 18.58 11.16 26.50
C PRO A 181 17.63 12.35 26.62
N GLN A 182 18.08 13.54 26.23
CA GLN A 182 17.23 14.72 26.24
C GLN A 182 16.56 14.87 24.86
N ILE A 183 15.25 14.73 24.82
CA ILE A 183 14.49 14.66 23.58
C ILE A 183 14.36 16.06 23.00
N LEU A 184 14.70 16.20 21.71
CA LEU A 184 14.48 17.42 20.95
C LEU A 184 13.11 17.39 20.29
N ILE A 185 12.85 16.35 19.51
CA ILE A 185 11.60 16.20 18.74
C ILE A 185 11.39 14.72 18.42
N SER A 186 10.13 14.29 18.43
CA SER A 186 9.72 12.94 18.04
C SER A 186 8.52 12.99 17.10
N ARG A 187 8.49 12.08 16.12
CA ARG A 187 7.39 11.89 15.18
C ARG A 187 6.99 10.42 15.13
N ILE A 188 5.71 10.16 14.91
CA ILE A 188 5.12 8.82 14.81
C ILE A 188 4.38 8.65 13.49
N SER A 189 4.52 7.47 12.88
CA SER A 189 3.88 7.14 11.62
C SER A 189 2.39 6.80 11.79
N PRO A 190 1.63 6.75 10.69
CA PRO A 190 0.36 6.04 10.65
C PRO A 190 0.51 4.56 11.05
N PRO A 191 -0.60 3.89 11.44
CA PRO A 191 -0.57 2.48 11.84
C PRO A 191 -0.35 1.55 10.64
N ILE A 192 0.59 0.61 10.79
CA ILE A 192 1.03 -0.35 9.76
C ILE A 192 0.67 -1.76 10.20
N PHE A 193 -0.07 -2.49 9.36
CA PHE A 193 -0.33 -3.92 9.56
C PHE A 193 0.80 -4.76 8.96
N VAL A 194 1.42 -5.63 9.76
CA VAL A 194 2.58 -6.42 9.32
C VAL A 194 2.21 -7.89 9.17
N ASP A 195 2.25 -8.38 7.93
CA ASP A 195 1.98 -9.78 7.58
C ASP A 195 3.29 -10.56 7.30
N SER A 196 3.28 -11.88 7.46
CA SER A 196 4.36 -12.78 7.03
C SER A 196 3.90 -13.89 6.09
N ARG A 197 2.59 -13.97 5.79
CA ARG A 197 2.02 -14.99 4.92
C ARG A 197 2.50 -14.79 3.49
N LYS A 198 2.80 -15.90 2.81
CA LYS A 198 3.25 -15.91 1.41
C LYS A 198 2.27 -15.16 0.50
N SER A 199 0.96 -15.29 0.76
CA SER A 199 -0.09 -14.57 0.03
C SER A 199 0.11 -13.06 0.00
N ALA A 200 0.64 -12.44 1.06
CA ALA A 200 0.91 -11.01 1.08
C ALA A 200 2.09 -10.61 0.18
N ARG A 201 3.11 -11.47 0.00
CA ARG A 201 4.15 -11.26 -1.03
C ARG A 201 3.62 -11.51 -2.42
N ASP A 202 2.88 -12.61 -2.55
CA ASP A 202 2.39 -13.09 -3.83
C ASP A 202 1.40 -12.09 -4.42
N ILE A 203 0.64 -11.29 -3.65
CA ILE A 203 -0.30 -10.32 -4.24
C ILE A 203 0.42 -9.30 -5.13
N GLU A 204 1.55 -8.73 -4.69
CA GLU A 204 2.25 -7.71 -5.48
C GLU A 204 2.98 -8.34 -6.68
N GLN A 205 3.70 -9.45 -6.46
CA GLN A 205 4.36 -10.19 -7.54
C GLN A 205 3.34 -10.76 -8.54
N GLN A 206 2.21 -11.30 -8.07
CA GLN A 206 1.12 -11.76 -8.93
C GLN A 206 0.49 -10.60 -9.68
N ASN A 207 0.35 -9.42 -9.09
CA ASN A 207 -0.21 -8.27 -9.82
C ASN A 207 0.75 -7.81 -10.94
N LYS A 208 2.06 -7.77 -10.68
CA LYS A 208 3.08 -7.51 -11.70
C LYS A 208 3.08 -8.58 -12.79
N GLN A 209 3.15 -9.86 -12.40
CA GLN A 209 3.13 -10.99 -13.34
C GLN A 209 1.82 -11.06 -14.14
N LYS A 210 0.67 -10.76 -13.51
CA LYS A 210 -0.63 -10.69 -14.20
C LYS A 210 -0.64 -9.58 -15.25
N LEU A 211 -0.14 -8.39 -14.91
CA LEU A 211 -0.05 -7.30 -15.87
C LEU A 211 0.90 -7.66 -17.03
N GLN A 212 2.09 -8.17 -16.72
CA GLN A 212 3.05 -8.59 -17.73
C GLN A 212 2.48 -9.64 -18.68
N SER A 213 1.68 -10.57 -18.16
CA SER A 213 1.00 -11.59 -18.98
C SER A 213 0.00 -11.01 -19.99
N TYR A 214 -0.48 -9.78 -19.79
CA TYR A 214 -1.36 -9.10 -20.75
C TYR A 214 -0.56 -8.50 -21.90
N PHE A 215 0.70 -8.17 -21.65
CA PHE A 215 1.61 -7.51 -22.59
C PHE A 215 2.56 -8.49 -23.27
N ASP A 216 2.54 -9.76 -22.88
CA ASP A 216 3.34 -10.78 -23.52
C ASP A 216 3.00 -10.94 -25.02
N PRO A 217 4.03 -11.07 -25.89
CA PRO A 217 3.85 -11.46 -27.28
C PRO A 217 3.01 -12.73 -27.39
N PHE A 218 2.05 -12.72 -28.29
CA PHE A 218 1.08 -13.78 -28.47
C PHE A 218 1.30 -14.50 -29.81
N PRO A 219 1.02 -15.81 -29.89
CA PRO A 219 1.26 -16.57 -31.12
C PRO A 219 0.51 -15.99 -32.33
N THR A 220 1.20 -15.84 -33.45
CA THR A 220 0.67 -15.21 -34.67
C THR A 220 -0.59 -15.90 -35.21
N ASN A 221 -0.69 -17.22 -35.06
CA ASN A 221 -1.87 -18.00 -35.47
C ASN A 221 -3.16 -17.60 -34.71
N THR A 222 -3.07 -16.94 -33.56
CA THR A 222 -4.24 -16.48 -32.81
C THR A 222 -4.99 -15.34 -33.51
N LEU A 223 -4.30 -14.57 -34.37
CA LEU A 223 -4.93 -13.48 -35.15
C LEU A 223 -5.96 -14.04 -36.13
N GLU A 224 -5.67 -15.19 -36.72
CA GLU A 224 -6.50 -15.83 -37.75
C GLU A 224 -7.52 -16.79 -37.16
N LYS A 225 -7.23 -17.32 -35.97
CA LYS A 225 -8.11 -18.24 -35.27
C LYS A 225 -9.52 -17.67 -35.09
N GLN A 226 -10.53 -18.41 -35.54
CA GLN A 226 -11.92 -18.11 -35.23
C GLN A 226 -12.23 -18.66 -33.84
N PHE A 227 -12.68 -17.79 -32.93
CA PHE A 227 -13.04 -18.19 -31.58
C PHE A 227 -14.53 -18.51 -31.51
N THR A 228 -14.89 -19.52 -30.73
CA THR A 228 -16.27 -19.89 -30.47
C THR A 228 -16.51 -19.98 -28.97
N THR A 229 -17.71 -19.65 -28.54
CA THR A 229 -18.19 -19.91 -27.18
C THR A 229 -19.06 -21.16 -27.20
N THR A 230 -18.81 -22.09 -26.28
CA THR A 230 -19.59 -23.33 -26.17
C THR A 230 -20.59 -23.18 -25.03
N LYS A 231 -21.86 -23.01 -25.38
CA LYS A 231 -22.99 -23.16 -24.45
C LYS A 231 -23.48 -24.62 -24.53
N PRO A 232 -24.14 -25.17 -23.48
CA PRO A 232 -24.57 -26.58 -23.44
C PRO A 232 -25.39 -27.04 -24.65
N GLN A 233 -26.03 -26.13 -25.36
CA GLN A 233 -26.92 -26.42 -26.50
C GLN A 233 -26.50 -25.72 -27.80
N ASN A 234 -25.51 -24.82 -27.79
CA ASN A 234 -25.13 -24.07 -28.98
C ASN A 234 -23.65 -23.64 -28.97
N THR A 235 -23.01 -23.71 -30.14
CA THR A 235 -21.68 -23.15 -30.35
C THR A 235 -21.84 -21.86 -31.16
N GLU A 236 -21.53 -20.72 -30.54
CA GLU A 236 -21.65 -19.42 -31.19
C GLU A 236 -20.26 -18.90 -31.57
N ILE A 237 -20.13 -18.37 -32.79
CA ILE A 237 -18.91 -17.71 -33.24
C ILE A 237 -18.80 -16.35 -32.56
N ILE A 238 -17.63 -16.05 -31.99
CA ILE A 238 -17.32 -14.71 -31.47
C ILE A 238 -17.13 -13.76 -32.65
N THR A 239 -18.00 -12.77 -32.73
CA THR A 239 -17.99 -11.74 -33.79
C THR A 239 -17.15 -10.53 -33.39
N ASN A 240 -16.74 -9.73 -34.38
CA ASN A 240 -16.12 -8.42 -34.16
C ASN A 240 -17.22 -7.41 -33.76
N THR A 241 -17.66 -7.49 -32.51
CA THR A 241 -18.66 -6.61 -31.89
C THR A 241 -18.34 -6.49 -30.38
N ILE A 242 -18.93 -5.53 -29.67
CA ILE A 242 -18.78 -5.44 -28.21
C ILE A 242 -19.29 -6.71 -27.51
N GLU A 243 -20.42 -7.25 -27.95
CA GLU A 243 -20.95 -8.51 -27.40
C GLU A 243 -19.96 -9.65 -27.64
N GLY A 244 -19.38 -9.74 -28.84
CA GLY A 244 -18.33 -10.69 -29.18
C GLY A 244 -17.09 -10.54 -28.31
N LEU A 245 -16.63 -9.32 -28.03
CA LEU A 245 -15.51 -9.05 -27.12
C LEU A 245 -15.81 -9.51 -25.69
N ASN A 246 -17.01 -9.22 -25.18
CA ASN A 246 -17.43 -9.68 -23.85
C ASN A 246 -17.57 -11.22 -23.82
N ASN A 247 -18.09 -11.83 -24.88
CA ASN A 247 -18.16 -13.28 -25.02
C ASN A 247 -16.75 -13.89 -25.09
N TYR A 248 -15.80 -13.25 -25.77
CA TYR A 248 -14.41 -13.66 -25.78
C TYR A 248 -13.83 -13.71 -24.36
N PHE A 249 -13.97 -12.66 -23.55
CA PHE A 249 -13.42 -12.62 -22.20
C PHE A 249 -14.14 -13.55 -21.21
N SER A 250 -15.45 -13.73 -21.38
CA SER A 250 -16.27 -14.55 -20.48
C SER A 250 -16.28 -16.05 -20.82
N ALA A 251 -15.94 -16.44 -22.06
CA ALA A 251 -16.01 -17.82 -22.53
C ALA A 251 -15.03 -18.76 -21.79
N PRO A 252 -15.50 -19.76 -21.00
CA PRO A 252 -14.63 -20.62 -20.21
C PRO A 252 -13.81 -21.61 -21.05
N ASN A 253 -14.30 -21.98 -22.23
CA ASN A 253 -13.63 -22.88 -23.17
C ASN A 253 -12.38 -22.26 -23.82
N ILE A 254 -12.32 -20.92 -23.90
CA ILE A 254 -11.14 -20.21 -24.42
C ILE A 254 -10.14 -20.03 -23.29
N ARG A 255 -9.23 -21.00 -23.17
CA ARG A 255 -8.09 -20.94 -22.25
C ARG A 255 -7.03 -19.97 -22.80
N HIS A 256 -6.31 -19.30 -21.90
CA HIS A 256 -5.21 -18.37 -22.25
C HIS A 256 -5.62 -17.27 -23.24
N LYS A 257 -6.68 -16.53 -22.91
CA LYS A 257 -7.18 -15.41 -23.72
C LYS A 257 -6.09 -14.36 -23.87
N VAL A 258 -5.82 -13.98 -25.12
CA VAL A 258 -4.86 -12.93 -25.44
C VAL A 258 -5.50 -11.59 -25.10
N LYS A 259 -4.80 -10.81 -24.27
CA LYS A 259 -5.24 -9.49 -23.84
C LYS A 259 -4.40 -8.37 -24.47
N HIS A 260 -3.35 -8.69 -25.21
CA HIS A 260 -2.45 -7.70 -25.78
C HIS A 260 -3.18 -6.57 -26.56
N PRO A 261 -2.86 -5.28 -26.35
CA PRO A 261 -3.57 -4.16 -27.02
C PRO A 261 -3.63 -4.28 -28.54
N ILE A 262 -2.51 -4.66 -29.18
CA ILE A 262 -2.44 -4.94 -30.62
C ILE A 262 -3.39 -6.08 -31.04
N PHE A 263 -3.49 -7.17 -30.26
CA PHE A 263 -4.42 -8.25 -30.56
C PHE A 263 -5.87 -7.75 -30.48
N LEU A 264 -6.21 -7.02 -29.42
CA LEU A 264 -7.56 -6.53 -29.20
C LEU A 264 -8.00 -5.57 -30.32
N CYS A 265 -7.14 -4.63 -30.73
CA CYS A 265 -7.50 -3.69 -31.80
C CYS A 265 -7.61 -4.34 -33.18
N ILE A 266 -6.79 -5.37 -33.48
CA ILE A 266 -6.90 -6.10 -34.74
C ILE A 266 -8.15 -7.01 -34.74
N LYS A 267 -8.35 -7.78 -33.67
CA LYS A 267 -9.40 -8.81 -33.62
C LYS A 267 -10.80 -8.24 -33.39
N PHE A 268 -10.88 -7.15 -32.62
CA PHE A 268 -12.11 -6.48 -32.23
C PHE A 268 -12.15 -5.04 -32.75
N SER A 269 -11.69 -4.83 -33.99
CA SER A 269 -11.51 -3.51 -34.60
C SER A 269 -12.78 -2.67 -34.72
N SER A 270 -13.97 -3.28 -34.68
CA SER A 270 -15.23 -2.52 -34.74
C SER A 270 -15.52 -1.78 -33.43
N CYS A 271 -14.87 -2.18 -32.33
CA CYS A 271 -15.18 -1.69 -31.00
C CYS A 271 -13.96 -1.34 -30.15
N ILE A 272 -12.76 -1.79 -30.52
CA ILE A 272 -11.51 -1.41 -29.88
C ILE A 272 -10.67 -0.61 -30.86
N LYS A 273 -10.43 0.65 -30.53
CA LYS A 273 -9.54 1.56 -31.28
C LYS A 273 -8.28 1.81 -30.46
N LEU A 274 -7.14 1.74 -31.13
CA LEU A 274 -5.83 2.00 -30.51
C LEU A 274 -5.33 3.38 -30.93
N TYR A 275 -5.06 4.24 -29.95
CA TYR A 275 -4.54 5.59 -30.16
C TYR A 275 -3.15 5.70 -29.52
N LEU A 276 -2.24 6.37 -30.22
CA LEU A 276 -0.86 6.55 -29.77
C LEU A 276 -0.53 8.04 -29.66
N ASN A 277 0.21 8.39 -28.61
CA ASN A 277 0.71 9.74 -28.39
C ASN A 277 1.86 10.06 -29.35
N THR A 278 1.58 10.87 -30.38
CA THR A 278 2.54 11.24 -31.43
C THR A 278 3.72 12.07 -30.96
N ASN A 279 3.63 12.69 -29.77
CA ASN A 279 4.77 13.40 -29.19
C ASN A 279 5.85 12.42 -28.68
N VAL A 280 5.44 11.21 -28.31
CA VAL A 280 6.29 10.18 -27.71
C VAL A 280 6.68 9.12 -28.74
N PHE A 281 5.69 8.63 -29.50
CA PHE A 281 5.92 7.62 -30.52
C PHE A 281 6.51 8.24 -31.78
N LYS A 282 7.81 7.97 -32.01
CA LYS A 282 8.48 8.26 -33.28
C LYS A 282 8.80 6.94 -33.98
N PHE A 283 8.09 6.65 -35.07
CA PHE A 283 8.27 5.44 -35.85
C PHE A 283 8.29 5.79 -37.35
N GLN A 284 9.03 5.00 -38.14
CA GLN A 284 9.17 5.21 -39.59
C GLN A 284 8.28 4.25 -40.38
N ASP A 285 8.07 3.05 -39.84
CA ASP A 285 7.29 1.98 -40.45
C ASP A 285 6.49 1.19 -39.39
N SER A 286 5.55 0.36 -39.83
CA SER A 286 4.69 -0.42 -38.93
C SER A 286 5.45 -1.47 -38.11
N LYS A 287 6.60 -1.96 -38.58
CA LYS A 287 7.44 -2.93 -37.84
C LYS A 287 8.09 -2.26 -36.64
N SER A 288 8.66 -1.07 -36.85
CA SER A 288 9.22 -0.21 -35.81
C SER A 288 8.15 0.26 -34.83
N LEU A 289 6.93 0.50 -35.31
CA LEU A 289 5.78 0.82 -34.46
C LEU A 289 5.44 -0.32 -33.50
N VAL A 290 5.29 -1.55 -34.00
CA VAL A 290 4.98 -2.72 -33.16
C VAL A 290 6.05 -2.93 -32.08
N LEU A 291 7.33 -2.84 -32.46
CA LEU A 291 8.44 -2.97 -31.51
C LEU A 291 8.42 -1.86 -30.45
N THR A 292 8.12 -0.62 -30.86
CA THR A 292 8.05 0.53 -29.94
C THR A 292 6.88 0.38 -28.97
N ILE A 293 5.70 -0.05 -29.44
CA ILE A 293 4.56 -0.37 -28.58
C ILE A 293 4.98 -1.42 -27.55
N GLN A 294 5.59 -2.52 -27.98
CA GLN A 294 6.01 -3.59 -27.07
C GLN A 294 6.98 -3.09 -25.98
N GLN A 295 7.97 -2.28 -26.37
CA GLN A 295 8.92 -1.69 -25.42
C GLN A 295 8.26 -0.75 -24.41
N VAL A 296 7.23 -0.01 -24.83
CA VAL A 296 6.43 0.82 -23.93
C VAL A 296 5.64 -0.05 -22.96
N LEU A 297 4.95 -1.09 -23.47
CA LEU A 297 4.16 -2.00 -22.63
C LEU A 297 5.02 -2.67 -21.54
N TYR A 298 6.25 -3.05 -21.87
CA TYR A 298 7.15 -3.69 -20.93
C TYR A 298 7.79 -2.77 -19.90
N LYS A 299 8.02 -1.50 -20.25
CA LYS A 299 8.45 -0.49 -19.29
C LYS A 299 7.31 -0.07 -18.35
N SER A 300 6.08 -0.44 -18.68
CA SER A 300 4.91 0.01 -17.99
C SER A 300 4.76 -0.62 -16.63
N THR A 301 4.80 0.21 -15.59
CA THR A 301 4.61 -0.21 -14.21
C THR A 301 3.16 -0.10 -13.81
N ASN A 302 2.67 -1.05 -12.98
CA ASN A 302 1.32 -0.99 -12.41
C ASN A 302 1.19 0.05 -11.27
N ASN A 303 1.99 1.12 -11.31
CA ASN A 303 1.78 2.22 -10.39
C ASN A 303 0.57 2.97 -10.94
N ASN A 304 -0.54 3.00 -10.20
CA ASN A 304 -1.66 3.86 -10.54
C ASN A 304 -1.28 5.29 -10.13
N VAL A 305 -0.33 5.90 -10.83
CA VAL A 305 -0.15 7.35 -10.74
C VAL A 305 -1.29 7.95 -11.56
N ASN A 306 -2.06 8.85 -10.94
CA ASN A 306 -3.12 9.62 -11.58
C ASN A 306 -2.52 10.65 -12.57
N ASN A 307 -1.79 10.16 -13.57
CA ASN A 307 -1.31 10.95 -14.69
C ASN A 307 -2.51 11.43 -15.49
N LYS A 308 -2.45 12.66 -15.96
CA LYS A 308 -3.47 13.19 -16.86
C LYS A 308 -3.45 12.40 -18.18
N LEU A 309 -4.61 12.29 -18.83
CA LEU A 309 -4.79 11.55 -20.10
C LEU A 309 -3.79 11.98 -21.20
N ASP A 310 -3.40 13.26 -21.24
CA ASP A 310 -2.45 13.83 -22.21
C ASP A 310 -1.00 13.37 -22.00
N GLN A 311 -0.67 12.87 -20.80
CA GLN A 311 0.64 12.33 -20.44
C GLN A 311 0.77 10.84 -20.75
N LYS A 312 -0.34 10.14 -21.02
CA LYS A 312 -0.32 8.72 -21.38
C LYS A 312 0.35 8.51 -22.74
N TYR A 313 0.87 7.31 -22.96
CA TYR A 313 1.47 6.94 -24.24
C TYR A 313 0.44 6.26 -25.14
N ILE A 314 -0.39 5.40 -24.58
CA ILE A 314 -1.34 4.58 -25.32
C ILE A 314 -2.74 4.80 -24.74
N ILE A 315 -3.72 5.00 -25.62
CA ILE A 315 -5.14 4.99 -25.24
C ILE A 315 -5.83 3.82 -25.97
N LEU A 316 -6.45 2.94 -25.20
CA LEU A 316 -7.32 1.88 -25.71
C LEU A 316 -8.77 2.34 -25.59
N CYS A 317 -9.35 2.75 -26.70
CA CYS A 317 -10.70 3.28 -26.75
C CYS A 317 -11.70 2.15 -27.04
N VAL A 318 -12.71 2.01 -26.18
CA VAL A 318 -13.87 1.14 -26.40
C VAL A 318 -14.99 1.99 -27.00
N ASP A 319 -15.34 1.74 -28.26
CA ASP A 319 -16.41 2.44 -28.99
C ASP A 319 -17.75 1.71 -28.83
N SER A 320 -18.73 2.37 -28.22
CA SER A 320 -20.08 1.85 -27.97
C SER A 320 -21.17 2.39 -28.87
N SER A 321 -20.84 3.33 -29.77
CA SER A 321 -21.79 4.24 -30.44
C SER A 321 -23.02 3.59 -31.10
N ASN A 322 -23.04 2.27 -31.25
CA ASN A 322 -24.09 1.49 -31.90
C ASN A 322 -25.03 0.65 -30.99
N THR A 323 -25.05 0.76 -29.65
CA THR A 323 -25.85 -0.19 -28.81
C THR A 323 -26.60 0.44 -27.62
N ILE A 324 -27.94 0.47 -27.65
CA ILE A 324 -28.76 1.42 -26.85
C ILE A 324 -29.30 0.90 -25.49
N SER A 325 -29.32 -0.40 -25.15
CA SER A 325 -29.93 -0.81 -23.86
C SER A 325 -29.38 -2.07 -23.15
N LYS A 326 -29.13 -3.18 -23.86
CA LYS A 326 -28.45 -4.37 -23.27
C LYS A 326 -26.97 -4.12 -22.93
N PHE A 327 -26.47 -2.96 -23.32
CA PHE A 327 -25.06 -2.59 -23.36
C PHE A 327 -24.43 -2.33 -22.00
N GLN A 328 -25.18 -1.71 -21.06
CA GLN A 328 -24.63 -1.30 -19.77
C GLN A 328 -24.10 -2.48 -18.92
N GLN A 329 -24.75 -3.64 -19.01
CA GLN A 329 -24.29 -4.85 -18.30
C GLN A 329 -23.00 -5.42 -18.89
N HIS A 330 -22.84 -5.36 -20.22
CA HIS A 330 -21.62 -5.80 -20.89
C HIS A 330 -20.46 -4.83 -20.65
N LEU A 331 -20.72 -3.52 -20.62
CA LEU A 331 -19.72 -2.51 -20.30
C LEU A 331 -19.09 -2.72 -18.94
N LYS A 332 -19.90 -2.93 -17.89
CA LYS A 332 -19.37 -3.12 -16.54
C LYS A 332 -18.40 -4.31 -16.48
N LYS A 333 -18.77 -5.44 -17.10
CA LYS A 333 -17.90 -6.62 -17.19
C LYS A 333 -16.66 -6.36 -18.04
N LEU A 334 -16.80 -5.65 -19.16
CA LEU A 334 -15.65 -5.28 -20.00
C LEU A 334 -14.69 -4.35 -19.26
N GLN A 335 -15.22 -3.39 -18.52
CA GLN A 335 -14.43 -2.51 -17.68
C GLN A 335 -13.66 -3.32 -16.63
N GLU A 336 -14.27 -4.32 -15.98
CA GLU A 336 -13.56 -5.24 -15.07
C GLU A 336 -12.45 -6.04 -15.79
N PHE A 337 -12.67 -6.46 -17.04
CA PHE A 337 -11.65 -7.19 -17.80
C PHE A 337 -10.50 -6.32 -18.31
N LEU A 338 -10.79 -5.05 -18.61
CA LEU A 338 -9.85 -4.07 -19.15
C LEU A 338 -9.25 -3.15 -18.09
N GLU A 339 -9.79 -3.14 -16.87
CA GLU A 339 -9.25 -2.37 -15.73
C GLU A 339 -7.74 -2.58 -15.56
N PRO A 340 -7.17 -3.80 -15.67
CA PRO A 340 -5.75 -3.96 -15.40
C PRO A 340 -4.85 -3.34 -16.45
N PHE A 341 -5.37 -2.87 -17.60
CA PHE A 341 -4.56 -2.09 -18.55
C PHE A 341 -4.35 -0.66 -18.09
N ASN A 342 -5.20 -0.13 -17.22
CA ASN A 342 -5.01 1.22 -16.69
C ASN A 342 -3.76 1.23 -15.82
N ASN A 343 -2.73 1.93 -16.29
CA ASN A 343 -1.44 2.06 -15.61
C ASN A 343 -0.78 3.39 -16.00
N ASP A 344 0.50 3.59 -15.68
CA ASP A 344 1.20 4.84 -15.95
C ASP A 344 1.18 5.28 -17.41
N ASP A 345 1.27 4.33 -18.36
CA ASP A 345 1.45 4.60 -19.79
C ASP A 345 0.21 4.33 -20.65
N ILE A 346 -0.72 3.52 -20.15
CA ILE A 346 -1.90 3.06 -20.89
C ILE A 346 -3.17 3.47 -20.12
N GLU A 347 -4.14 3.97 -20.88
CA GLU A 347 -5.47 4.27 -20.35
C GLU A 347 -6.57 3.68 -21.23
N VAL A 348 -7.55 3.03 -20.60
CA VAL A 348 -8.73 2.48 -21.25
C VAL A 348 -9.86 3.49 -21.11
N VAL A 349 -10.32 4.02 -22.24
CA VAL A 349 -11.40 5.01 -22.28
C VAL A 349 -12.60 4.39 -22.97
N ILE A 350 -13.78 4.51 -22.35
CA ILE A 350 -15.05 4.05 -22.93
C ILE A 350 -15.76 5.30 -23.46
N ASP A 351 -16.10 5.30 -24.75
CA ASP A 351 -16.83 6.39 -25.43
C ASP A 351 -16.23 7.78 -25.21
N PRO A 352 -14.97 8.01 -25.62
CA PRO A 352 -14.38 9.33 -25.49
C PRO A 352 -15.18 10.34 -26.31
N VAL A 353 -15.67 11.40 -25.65
CA VAL A 353 -16.28 12.56 -26.32
C VAL A 353 -15.21 13.32 -27.11
N GLU A 354 -14.05 13.55 -26.49
CA GLU A 354 -12.88 14.18 -27.10
C GLU A 354 -11.60 13.50 -26.60
N LEU A 355 -10.66 13.24 -27.51
CA LEU A 355 -9.30 12.80 -27.18
C LEU A 355 -8.32 13.95 -27.38
N PRO A 356 -7.21 14.01 -26.62
CA PRO A 356 -6.19 15.03 -26.81
C PRO A 356 -5.62 15.00 -28.23
N LYS A 357 -5.37 16.18 -28.82
CA LYS A 357 -4.99 16.34 -30.24
C LYS A 357 -3.67 15.64 -30.62
N ASN A 358 -2.82 15.36 -29.64
CA ASN A 358 -1.56 14.64 -29.82
C ASN A 358 -1.75 13.13 -29.99
N PHE A 359 -2.96 12.59 -29.83
CA PHE A 359 -3.22 11.17 -30.08
C PHE A 359 -3.71 10.93 -31.50
N THR A 360 -3.08 9.97 -32.17
CA THR A 360 -3.49 9.53 -33.50
C THR A 360 -3.96 8.09 -33.45
N GLN A 361 -5.11 7.83 -34.09
CA GLN A 361 -5.65 6.48 -34.22
C GLN A 361 -4.82 5.66 -35.22
N ILE A 362 -4.53 4.41 -34.88
CA ILE A 362 -4.01 3.46 -35.88
C ILE A 362 -5.17 2.98 -36.75
N THR A 363 -5.15 3.34 -38.04
CA THR A 363 -6.21 3.02 -39.00
C THR A 363 -5.86 1.81 -39.89
N ASP A 364 -4.59 1.65 -40.26
CA ASP A 364 -4.15 0.52 -41.10
C ASP A 364 -3.87 -0.73 -40.26
N LEU A 365 -4.95 -1.45 -39.93
CA LEU A 365 -4.87 -2.67 -39.14
C LEU A 365 -4.32 -3.87 -39.92
N THR A 366 -4.38 -3.82 -41.26
CA THR A 366 -3.86 -4.90 -42.12
C THR A 366 -2.34 -4.87 -42.11
N ASP A 367 -1.76 -3.68 -42.31
CA ASP A 367 -0.32 -3.49 -42.23
C ASP A 367 0.20 -3.73 -40.81
N LEU A 368 -0.53 -3.28 -39.78
CA LEU A 368 -0.17 -3.57 -38.38
C LEU A 368 -0.16 -5.09 -38.09
N LYS A 369 -1.14 -5.84 -38.60
CA LYS A 369 -1.20 -7.31 -38.47
C LYS A 369 0.02 -7.94 -39.12
N GLN A 370 0.34 -7.55 -40.36
CA GLN A 370 1.49 -8.11 -41.08
C GLN A 370 2.81 -7.74 -40.41
N ALA A 371 2.96 -6.50 -39.99
CA ALA A 371 4.12 -6.03 -39.25
C ALA A 371 4.34 -6.83 -37.97
N TYR A 372 3.28 -7.11 -37.19
CA TYR A 372 3.35 -7.94 -35.99
C TYR A 372 3.87 -9.35 -36.29
N ILE A 373 3.35 -9.97 -37.35
CA ILE A 373 3.81 -11.30 -37.80
C ILE A 373 5.29 -11.26 -38.17
N ASP A 374 5.70 -10.25 -38.94
CA ASP A 374 7.07 -10.10 -39.44
C ASP A 374 8.10 -9.86 -38.32
N VAL A 375 7.71 -9.23 -37.20
CA VAL A 375 8.62 -8.94 -36.08
C VAL A 375 8.45 -9.89 -34.88
N TYR A 376 7.58 -10.90 -34.97
CA TYR A 376 7.22 -11.75 -33.84
C TYR A 376 8.43 -12.40 -33.15
N ASP A 377 9.40 -12.91 -33.91
CA ASP A 377 10.62 -13.50 -33.35
C ASP A 377 11.46 -12.49 -32.56
N LYS A 378 11.49 -11.23 -33.00
CA LYS A 378 12.18 -10.14 -32.28
C LYS A 378 11.45 -9.79 -30.99
N LEU A 379 10.12 -9.82 -30.98
CA LEU A 379 9.32 -9.62 -29.76
C LEU A 379 9.61 -10.71 -28.72
N LEU A 380 9.75 -11.97 -29.15
CA LEU A 380 10.14 -13.07 -28.26
C LEU A 380 11.56 -12.90 -27.70
N GLN A 381 12.49 -12.33 -28.48
CA GLN A 381 13.83 -12.00 -27.99
C GLN A 381 13.79 -10.87 -26.95
N LEU A 382 13.00 -9.82 -27.17
CA LEU A 382 12.81 -8.75 -26.20
C LEU A 382 12.30 -9.29 -24.85
N LYS A 383 11.29 -10.17 -24.87
CA LYS A 383 10.77 -10.84 -23.68
C LYS A 383 11.86 -11.54 -22.87
N LYS A 384 12.72 -12.31 -23.56
CA LYS A 384 13.79 -13.08 -22.92
C LYS A 384 14.82 -12.18 -22.24
N ASN A 385 15.15 -11.06 -22.88
CA ASN A 385 16.12 -10.10 -22.34
C ASN A 385 15.61 -9.44 -21.06
N GLU A 386 14.31 -9.16 -20.96
CA GLU A 386 13.71 -8.57 -19.76
C GLU A 386 13.64 -9.55 -18.59
N SER A 387 13.22 -10.80 -18.83
CA SER A 387 13.20 -11.81 -17.76
C SER A 387 14.60 -12.05 -17.18
N GLN A 388 15.65 -11.98 -18.01
CA GLN A 388 17.03 -12.09 -17.52
C GLN A 388 17.50 -10.87 -16.71
N GLN A 389 16.96 -9.68 -16.96
CA GLN A 389 17.27 -8.50 -16.16
C GLN A 389 16.59 -8.57 -14.79
N GLU A 390 15.35 -9.06 -14.70
CA GLU A 390 14.63 -9.21 -13.44
C GLU A 390 15.29 -10.23 -12.50
N ASP A 391 15.63 -11.42 -13.02
CA ASP A 391 16.31 -12.46 -12.22
C ASP A 391 17.65 -11.95 -11.68
N ASN A 392 18.42 -11.24 -12.50
CA ASN A 392 19.70 -10.68 -12.05
C ASN A 392 19.54 -9.57 -11.01
N GLN A 393 18.48 -8.75 -11.08
CA GLN A 393 18.21 -7.75 -10.05
C GLN A 393 17.74 -8.36 -8.71
N GLU A 394 17.05 -9.51 -8.74
CA GLU A 394 16.63 -10.22 -7.53
C GLU A 394 17.83 -10.90 -6.83
N TYR A 395 18.86 -11.30 -7.59
CA TYR A 395 20.09 -11.90 -7.03
C TYR A 395 21.25 -10.91 -6.79
N GLU A 396 21.22 -9.70 -7.37
CA GLU A 396 22.19 -8.62 -7.11
C GLU A 396 21.86 -7.74 -5.89
N GLU A 397 20.99 -8.17 -4.97
CA GLU A 397 21.14 -7.80 -3.55
C GLU A 397 22.50 -8.36 -3.05
N GLN A 398 23.58 -7.65 -3.38
CA GLN A 398 24.94 -8.14 -3.23
C GLN A 398 25.24 -8.55 -1.78
N PRO A 399 25.98 -9.67 -1.56
CA PRO A 399 26.68 -9.87 -0.32
C PRO A 399 27.67 -8.70 -0.17
N ARG A 400 27.42 -7.81 0.80
CA ARG A 400 28.33 -6.73 1.18
C ARG A 400 29.73 -7.31 1.44
N LYS A 401 30.58 -7.34 0.42
CA LYS A 401 32.01 -7.58 0.60
C LYS A 401 32.51 -6.41 1.43
N LYS A 402 32.91 -6.70 2.67
CA LYS A 402 33.59 -5.77 3.57
C LYS A 402 34.82 -5.21 2.83
N LYS A 403 34.67 -4.04 2.19
CA LYS A 403 35.82 -3.24 1.73
C LYS A 403 36.53 -2.76 3.00
N LYS A 404 37.71 -3.33 3.27
CA LYS A 404 38.73 -2.68 4.11
C LYS A 404 39.04 -1.33 3.48
N SER A 405 38.76 -0.25 4.19
CA SER A 405 39.21 1.08 3.85
C SER A 405 40.75 1.09 3.85
N LYS A 406 41.33 1.47 2.71
CA LYS A 406 42.67 2.08 2.67
C LYS A 406 42.44 3.57 2.49
N GLU A 407 43.01 4.34 3.41
CA GLU A 407 43.19 5.79 3.34
C GLU A 407 43.96 6.19 2.08
N GLN A 408 43.53 7.30 1.47
CA GLN A 408 44.31 8.38 0.84
C GLN A 408 43.27 9.37 0.27
N GLU A 409 43.03 10.53 0.88
CA GLU A 409 43.82 11.76 0.92
C GLU A 409 43.71 12.60 -0.37
N VAL A 410 43.47 13.91 -0.16
CA VAL A 410 43.43 15.04 -1.10
C VAL A 410 42.12 15.31 -1.85
N VAL A 411 41.22 16.06 -1.20
CA VAL A 411 40.52 17.20 -1.84
C VAL A 411 40.44 18.34 -0.81
N GLN A 412 41.20 19.40 -1.07
CA GLN A 412 41.14 20.67 -0.34
C GLN A 412 40.37 21.71 -1.18
N ASN A 413 39.71 22.62 -0.45
CA ASN A 413 39.26 23.95 -0.86
C ASN A 413 37.92 24.07 -1.61
N ASN A 414 36.85 24.15 -0.81
CA ASN A 414 36.06 25.38 -0.69
C ASN A 414 35.19 25.30 0.58
N GLN A 415 35.77 25.69 1.72
CA GLN A 415 34.99 25.95 2.92
C GLN A 415 34.65 27.43 2.95
N GLU A 416 33.43 27.76 2.52
CA GLU A 416 32.80 29.01 2.96
C GLU A 416 32.77 28.99 4.49
N LYS A 417 33.43 30.00 5.07
CA LYS A 417 33.53 30.19 6.51
C LYS A 417 32.18 30.71 7.01
N ILE A 418 31.15 29.86 7.03
CA ILE A 418 29.87 30.18 7.64
C ILE A 418 30.12 30.25 9.16
N ILE A 419 30.21 31.46 9.70
CA ILE A 419 30.23 31.72 11.14
C ILE A 419 28.83 31.36 11.65
N ARG A 420 28.60 30.09 11.97
CA ARG A 420 27.33 29.61 12.51
C ARG A 420 27.26 29.96 14.00
N LYS A 421 26.24 30.72 14.39
CA LYS A 421 25.91 30.96 15.80
C LYS A 421 25.62 29.61 16.47
N VAL A 422 26.29 29.33 17.58
CA VAL A 422 26.12 28.07 18.34
C VAL A 422 25.01 28.28 19.36
N ILE A 423 23.96 27.46 19.28
CA ILE A 423 22.83 27.47 20.23
C ILE A 423 23.30 27.07 21.63
N GLN A 424 22.71 27.65 22.68
CA GLN A 424 22.94 27.20 24.07
C GLN A 424 21.80 26.29 24.54
N ILE A 425 22.16 25.32 25.39
CA ILE A 425 21.22 24.39 26.03
C ILE A 425 20.98 24.87 27.45
N GLN A 426 19.72 25.09 27.84
CA GLN A 426 19.33 25.20 29.24
C GLN A 426 18.66 23.90 29.66
N GLY A 427 19.22 23.24 30.67
CA GLY A 427 18.60 22.07 31.28
C GLY A 427 17.39 22.48 32.12
N PRO A 428 16.33 21.66 32.19
CA PRO A 428 15.25 21.89 33.13
C PRO A 428 15.80 21.83 34.56
N ASN A 429 15.37 22.76 35.43
CA ASN A 429 15.57 22.64 36.88
C ASN A 429 14.69 21.47 37.37
N ILE A 430 15.28 20.28 37.56
CA ILE A 430 14.58 19.03 37.93
C ILE A 430 14.23 19.01 39.44
N SER A 431 13.57 20.07 39.91
CA SER A 431 12.90 20.07 41.21
C SER A 431 11.47 20.58 41.01
N GLN A 432 10.50 19.67 41.16
CA GLN A 432 9.05 19.95 41.32
C GLN A 432 8.14 20.14 40.09
N GLN A 433 8.14 19.23 39.10
CA GLN A 433 6.99 19.14 38.18
C GLN A 433 6.49 17.71 37.98
N ARG A 434 5.55 17.31 38.84
CA ARG A 434 4.62 16.17 38.66
C ARG A 434 3.24 16.61 39.15
N SER A 435 2.47 17.37 38.35
CA SER A 435 1.01 17.53 38.62
C SER A 435 0.14 18.18 37.54
N HIS A 436 0.64 18.59 36.36
CA HIS A 436 -0.21 19.27 35.37
C HIS A 436 0.01 18.79 33.94
N HIS A 437 -0.57 17.64 33.56
CA HIS A 437 -0.67 17.23 32.15
C HIS A 437 -1.90 16.36 31.82
N THR A 438 -3.05 16.61 32.45
CA THR A 438 -4.26 15.77 32.29
C THR A 438 -5.22 16.22 31.18
N HIS A 439 -5.12 17.43 30.63
CA HIS A 439 -6.18 17.97 29.76
C HIS A 439 -5.99 17.78 28.24
N VAL A 440 -4.77 17.56 27.75
CA VAL A 440 -4.51 17.37 26.29
C VAL A 440 -4.72 15.91 25.86
N ILE A 441 -4.54 14.96 26.80
CA ILE A 441 -4.63 13.51 26.56
C ILE A 441 -6.06 13.05 26.20
N GLN A 442 -7.09 13.69 26.76
CA GLN A 442 -8.49 13.31 26.53
C GLN A 442 -8.94 13.46 25.07
N SER A 443 -8.35 14.39 24.30
CA SER A 443 -8.72 14.62 22.90
C SER A 443 -8.17 13.55 21.95
N ALA A 444 -6.97 13.03 22.23
CA ALA A 444 -6.34 11.96 21.45
C ALA A 444 -6.87 10.57 21.83
N GLU A 445 -7.21 10.34 23.10
CA GLU A 445 -7.90 9.12 23.56
C GLU A 445 -9.26 8.97 22.88
N MET A 446 -10.03 10.05 22.73
CA MET A 446 -11.33 10.05 22.06
C MET A 446 -11.24 9.73 20.56
N LEU A 447 -10.23 10.26 19.87
CA LEU A 447 -10.04 10.04 18.43
C LEU A 447 -9.63 8.58 18.12
N ILE A 448 -8.90 7.95 19.04
CA ILE A 448 -8.42 6.56 18.90
C ILE A 448 -9.50 5.57 19.39
N GLU A 449 -10.22 5.84 20.49
CA GLU A 449 -11.39 5.03 20.90
C GLU A 449 -12.50 5.03 19.84
N GLN A 450 -12.75 6.17 19.16
CA GLN A 450 -13.68 6.20 18.02
C GLN A 450 -13.23 5.31 16.86
N GLN A 451 -11.92 5.19 16.58
CA GLN A 451 -11.41 4.27 15.56
C GLN A 451 -11.51 2.78 15.99
N HIS A 452 -11.46 2.49 17.29
CA HIS A 452 -11.58 1.12 17.81
C HIS A 452 -13.03 0.64 17.96
N GLN A 453 -13.99 1.50 18.29
CA GLN A 453 -15.41 1.11 18.40
C GLN A 453 -16.07 0.69 17.07
N TYR A 454 -15.47 1.03 15.92
CA TYR A 454 -15.95 0.59 14.61
C TYR A 454 -15.48 -0.82 14.21
N LEU A 455 -14.48 -1.40 14.89
CA LEU A 455 -13.97 -2.74 14.56
C LEU A 455 -14.68 -3.89 15.30
N ASP A 456 -15.33 -3.60 16.44
CA ASP A 456 -15.98 -4.63 17.28
C ASP A 456 -17.48 -4.85 17.00
N LYS A 457 -18.10 -4.06 16.12
CA LYS A 457 -19.56 -4.12 15.89
C LYS A 457 -20.03 -4.97 14.71
N ASP A 458 -19.13 -5.47 13.87
CA ASP A 458 -19.53 -6.19 12.64
C ASP A 458 -19.46 -7.72 12.72
N HIS A 459 -19.38 -8.31 13.93
CA HIS A 459 -19.31 -9.78 14.08
C HIS A 459 -20.28 -10.39 15.10
N VAL A 460 -21.52 -9.90 15.21
CA VAL A 460 -22.64 -10.73 15.70
C VAL A 460 -23.98 -10.23 15.14
N LYS A 461 -24.49 -10.82 14.06
CA LYS A 461 -25.92 -11.02 13.68
C LYS A 461 -25.95 -11.93 12.44
N GLU A 462 -26.85 -12.88 12.21
CA GLU A 462 -27.91 -13.58 12.94
C GLU A 462 -28.33 -14.68 11.93
N GLU A 463 -28.20 -15.97 12.26
CA GLU A 463 -28.98 -17.01 11.58
C GLU A 463 -30.34 -17.08 12.26
N ASN A 464 -31.38 -16.58 11.59
CA ASN A 464 -32.77 -16.74 12.01
C ASN A 464 -33.28 -18.12 11.59
N LEU A 465 -33.72 -18.91 12.57
CA LEU A 465 -34.56 -20.08 12.37
C LEU A 465 -35.90 -19.83 13.07
N VAL A 466 -36.95 -19.82 12.24
CA VAL A 466 -38.34 -19.55 12.59
C VAL A 466 -38.91 -20.76 13.35
N GLN A 467 -39.41 -20.54 14.57
CA GLN A 467 -40.52 -21.33 15.11
C GLN A 467 -41.50 -20.44 15.86
N GLU A 468 -42.75 -20.50 15.40
CA GLU A 468 -43.95 -20.04 16.08
C GLU A 468 -44.17 -20.84 17.37
N GLU A 469 -44.64 -20.20 18.44
CA GLU A 469 -45.83 -20.70 19.14
C GLU A 469 -46.46 -19.66 20.10
N LYS A 470 -47.76 -19.86 20.30
CA LYS A 470 -48.77 -19.01 20.96
C LYS A 470 -48.73 -19.11 22.50
N PRO A 471 -49.48 -18.23 23.22
CA PRO A 471 -49.29 -17.97 24.65
C PRO A 471 -50.32 -18.70 25.55
N HIS A 472 -50.00 -18.81 26.86
CA HIS A 472 -50.84 -18.94 28.08
C HIS A 472 -50.06 -19.81 29.11
N GLN A 473 -50.06 -19.69 30.45
CA GLN A 473 -50.71 -18.87 31.48
C GLN A 473 -50.01 -19.19 32.84
N PHE A 474 -50.05 -18.25 33.79
CA PHE A 474 -50.02 -18.35 35.27
C PHE A 474 -49.11 -19.34 36.07
N GLY A 475 -48.43 -18.79 37.08
CA GLY A 475 -48.09 -19.49 38.34
C GLY A 475 -46.78 -19.07 39.02
N LEU A 476 -46.86 -18.26 40.08
CA LEU A 476 -45.84 -18.04 41.14
C LEU A 476 -45.90 -19.19 42.18
N PRO A 477 -45.04 -19.24 43.23
CA PRO A 477 -43.57 -19.11 43.31
C PRO A 477 -42.93 -20.27 44.15
N ASP A 478 -41.63 -20.12 44.43
CA ASP A 478 -40.86 -20.65 45.58
C ASP A 478 -39.84 -21.80 45.40
N LEU A 479 -38.57 -21.38 45.58
CA LEU A 479 -37.56 -21.85 46.54
C LEU A 479 -36.80 -23.19 46.34
N ILE A 480 -35.46 -23.04 46.39
CA ILE A 480 -34.42 -23.92 46.96
C ILE A 480 -33.71 -24.97 46.07
N GLN A 481 -32.42 -24.63 45.86
CA GLN A 481 -31.19 -25.43 45.91
C GLN A 481 -30.84 -26.51 44.85
N GLN A 482 -29.62 -26.30 44.35
CA GLN A 482 -28.48 -27.23 44.31
C GLN A 482 -28.35 -28.24 43.17
N THR A 483 -27.27 -27.96 42.42
CA THR A 483 -26.22 -28.88 41.96
C THR A 483 -26.49 -29.93 40.88
N ALA A 484 -25.62 -29.80 39.87
CA ALA A 484 -24.78 -30.83 39.27
C ALA A 484 -25.36 -31.75 38.19
N ILE A 485 -24.83 -31.52 36.97
CA ILE A 485 -24.10 -32.50 36.13
C ILE A 485 -24.77 -33.87 35.98
N ASN A 486 -25.32 -34.17 34.80
CA ASN A 486 -24.65 -35.07 33.84
C ASN A 486 -25.39 -35.32 32.51
N LEU A 487 -24.57 -35.42 31.46
CA LEU A 487 -24.56 -36.43 30.40
C LEU A 487 -25.86 -37.15 29.99
N ASN A 488 -26.17 -36.98 28.70
CA ASN A 488 -26.55 -38.00 27.72
C ASN A 488 -27.59 -39.06 28.10
N LYS A 489 -28.75 -39.04 27.40
CA LYS A 489 -29.19 -40.17 26.56
C LYS A 489 -30.56 -39.96 25.86
N ILE A 490 -30.62 -40.51 24.64
CA ILE A 490 -31.77 -41.21 23.99
C ILE A 490 -32.82 -40.36 23.27
N LEU A 491 -32.99 -40.66 21.97
CA LEU A 491 -34.21 -41.15 21.30
C LEU A 491 -33.84 -41.32 19.81
N LEU A 492 -33.69 -42.50 19.19
CA LEU A 492 -34.52 -43.72 19.13
C LEU A 492 -35.92 -43.46 18.57
N LEU A 493 -36.18 -44.12 17.43
CA LEU A 493 -37.43 -44.34 16.68
C LEU A 493 -37.90 -43.26 15.68
N ARG A 494 -37.42 -43.40 14.43
CA ARG A 494 -38.28 -43.34 13.25
C ARG A 494 -38.36 -44.74 12.64
N ALA A 495 -39.42 -45.46 13.00
CA ALA A 495 -39.95 -46.57 12.23
C ALA A 495 -41.00 -45.99 11.28
N LEU A 496 -40.86 -46.24 9.98
CA LEU A 496 -41.92 -46.55 9.01
C LEU A 496 -41.23 -46.85 7.66
N LEU A 497 -41.20 -48.15 7.35
CA LEU A 497 -40.71 -48.86 6.15
C LEU A 497 -41.50 -48.47 4.86
N PRO A 498 -41.11 -48.88 3.63
CA PRO A 498 -40.36 -50.10 3.29
C PRO A 498 -39.21 -49.99 2.26
N GLN A 499 -38.27 -50.92 2.42
CA GLN A 499 -37.21 -51.22 1.45
C GLN A 499 -37.71 -52.13 0.33
N GLN A 500 -37.31 -51.83 -0.90
CA GLN A 500 -37.30 -52.77 -2.02
C GLN A 500 -36.03 -53.63 -1.94
N GLN A 501 -36.17 -54.94 -2.20
CA GLN A 501 -35.07 -55.91 -2.27
C GLN A 501 -34.24 -55.72 -3.56
N PRO A 502 -32.93 -56.04 -3.55
CA PRO A 502 -32.14 -56.14 -4.77
C PRO A 502 -32.27 -57.52 -5.44
N PRO A 503 -32.02 -57.63 -6.75
CA PRO A 503 -32.22 -58.85 -7.53
C PRO A 503 -31.07 -59.84 -7.38
N GLN A 504 -31.36 -61.10 -7.71
CA GLN A 504 -30.37 -62.15 -7.99
C GLN A 504 -29.66 -61.92 -9.33
#